data_AF-A0A3B8RN63-F1
#
_entry.id   AF-A0A3B8RN63-F1
#
_cell.length_a   1.000
_cell.length_b   1.000
_cell.length_c   1.000
_cell.angle_alpha   90.00
_cell.angle_beta   90.00
_cell.angle_gamma   90.00
#
_symmetry.space_group_name_H-M   'P 1'
#
loop_
_entity.id
_entity.type
_entity.pdbx_description
1 polymer ?
#
loop_
_entity_poly.entity_id
_entity_poly.type
_entity_poly.pdbx_seq_one_letter_code
_entity_poly.pdbx_strand_id
1 'polypeptide(L)'
;DKFDIRSVAIIKLTAGRINFKNILTAISHSDFPPRQPRLDNNGFLTSKEIYFINIDKKIIFHMYDDRGLDIISADKETLRPIYKAHNNWILDYDRKQIDKQFE
;
A
#
# COMPACT_ATOMS: atom_id res chain seq x y z
N ASP A 1 14.51 12.06 -19.71
CA ASP A 1 13.40 12.14 -18.77
C ASP A 1 13.89 12.65 -17.42
N LYS A 2 13.31 13.73 -16.88
CA LYS A 2 13.86 14.45 -15.70
C LYS A 2 13.52 13.81 -14.34
N PHE A 3 12.95 12.60 -14.32
CA PHE A 3 12.46 11.94 -13.11
C PHE A 3 13.05 10.56 -12.84
N ASP A 4 14.03 10.12 -13.63
CA ASP A 4 14.75 8.87 -13.37
C ASP A 4 15.82 9.12 -12.29
N ILE A 5 15.35 9.18 -11.04
CA ILE A 5 16.21 9.05 -9.87
C ILE A 5 16.44 7.54 -9.77
N ARG A 6 17.71 7.09 -9.86
CA ARG A 6 18.08 5.66 -9.92
C ARG A 6 17.18 4.81 -9.02
N SER A 7 16.49 3.84 -9.62
CA SER A 7 15.59 2.88 -8.97
C SER A 7 14.19 3.37 -8.57
N VAL A 8 13.75 4.56 -9.01
CA VAL A 8 12.38 5.06 -8.78
C VAL A 8 11.67 5.35 -10.09
N ALA A 9 10.45 4.84 -10.25
CA ALA A 9 9.56 5.16 -11.36
C ALA A 9 8.26 5.78 -10.83
N ILE A 10 7.88 6.95 -11.36
CA ILE A 10 6.63 7.63 -11.01
C ILE A 10 5.75 7.70 -12.25
N ILE A 11 4.55 7.14 -12.17
CA ILE A 11 3.60 7.11 -13.29
C ILE A 11 2.27 7.71 -12.84
N LYS A 12 1.81 8.77 -13.51
CA LYS A 12 0.51 9.39 -13.26
C LYS A 12 -0.53 8.86 -14.24
N LEU A 13 -1.58 8.21 -13.72
CA LEU A 13 -2.67 7.63 -14.50
C LEU A 13 -4.01 7.81 -13.78
N THR A 14 -5.11 7.62 -14.48
CA THR A 14 -6.45 7.47 -13.89
C THR A 14 -6.57 6.09 -13.22
N ALA A 15 -7.29 5.99 -12.10
CA ALA A 15 -7.45 4.73 -11.35
C ALA A 15 -7.90 3.54 -12.21
N GLY A 16 -8.83 3.76 -13.16
CA GLY A 16 -9.34 2.70 -14.05
C GLY A 16 -8.31 2.11 -15.03
N ARG A 17 -7.13 2.74 -15.19
CA ARG A 17 -6.04 2.23 -16.02
C ARG A 17 -4.99 1.44 -15.23
N ILE A 18 -5.17 1.32 -13.93
CA ILE A 18 -4.25 0.62 -13.03
C ILE A 18 -4.79 -0.79 -12.80
N ASN A 19 -4.04 -1.82 -13.17
CA ASN A 19 -4.37 -3.20 -12.82
C ASN A 19 -3.99 -3.49 -11.36
N PHE A 20 -4.68 -2.83 -10.43
CA PHE A 20 -4.37 -2.90 -9.00
C PHE A 20 -4.49 -4.33 -8.48
N LYS A 21 -5.42 -5.15 -9.00
CA LYS A 21 -5.55 -6.56 -8.61
C LYS A 21 -4.26 -7.32 -8.87
N ASN A 22 -3.73 -7.25 -10.09
CA ASN A 22 -2.49 -7.96 -10.44
C ASN A 22 -1.28 -7.46 -9.64
N ILE A 23 -1.22 -6.16 -9.35
CA ILE A 23 -0.15 -5.57 -8.56
C ILE A 23 -0.23 -6.03 -7.09
N LEU A 24 -1.40 -5.93 -6.46
CA LEU A 24 -1.60 -6.36 -5.07
C LEU A 24 -1.36 -7.87 -4.93
N THR A 25 -1.80 -8.67 -5.90
CA THR A 25 -1.46 -10.10 -5.95
C THR A 25 0.05 -10.31 -6.03
N ALA A 26 0.76 -9.54 -6.86
CA ALA A 26 2.21 -9.64 -6.95
C ALA A 26 2.93 -9.28 -5.64
N ILE A 27 2.44 -8.28 -4.90
CA ILE A 27 2.93 -7.91 -3.57
C ILE A 27 2.69 -9.04 -2.57
N SER A 28 1.48 -9.62 -2.53
CA SER A 28 1.17 -10.76 -1.64
C SER A 28 1.98 -12.03 -1.92
N HIS A 29 2.60 -12.14 -3.09
CA HIS A 29 3.43 -13.28 -3.47
C HIS A 29 4.92 -13.07 -3.20
N SER A 30 5.32 -11.92 -2.66
CA SER A 30 6.73 -11.60 -2.37
C SER A 30 7.38 -12.65 -1.47
N ASP A 31 6.67 -13.18 -0.48
CA ASP A 31 7.19 -14.20 0.45
C ASP A 31 6.98 -15.65 0.00
N PHE A 32 6.35 -15.87 -1.17
CA PHE A 32 6.00 -17.21 -1.66
C PHE A 32 6.60 -17.46 -3.04
N PRO A 33 7.88 -17.90 -3.13
CA PRO A 33 8.62 -18.06 -4.38
C PRO A 33 7.91 -18.73 -5.57
N PRO A 34 7.13 -19.81 -5.37
CA PRO A 34 6.47 -20.47 -6.50
C PRO A 34 5.20 -19.74 -6.99
N ARG A 35 4.68 -18.73 -6.28
CA ARG A 35 3.45 -18.03 -6.67
C ARG A 35 3.73 -16.96 -7.72
N GLN A 36 2.81 -16.75 -8.65
CA GLN A 36 2.87 -15.72 -9.69
C GLN A 36 1.52 -15.00 -9.79
N PRO A 37 1.46 -13.71 -10.20
CA PRO A 37 2.57 -12.81 -10.55
C PRO A 37 3.44 -12.41 -9.35
N ARG A 38 4.60 -11.77 -9.58
CA ARG A 38 5.51 -11.22 -8.56
C ARG A 38 6.18 -9.92 -9.02
N LEU A 39 6.68 -9.12 -8.08
CA LEU A 39 7.43 -7.90 -8.37
C LEU A 39 8.86 -8.16 -8.87
N ASP A 40 9.47 -9.23 -8.37
CA ASP A 40 10.74 -9.78 -8.86
C ASP A 40 10.85 -11.28 -8.59
N ASN A 41 11.95 -11.87 -9.06
CA ASN A 41 12.25 -13.30 -8.90
C ASN A 41 13.20 -13.58 -7.72
N ASN A 42 13.58 -12.57 -6.94
CA ASN A 42 14.57 -12.67 -5.88
C ASN A 42 13.97 -13.08 -4.53
N GLY A 43 12.66 -13.36 -4.49
CA GLY A 43 12.02 -13.90 -3.29
C GLY A 43 12.01 -12.91 -2.15
N PHE A 44 12.38 -13.39 -0.95
CA PHE A 44 12.48 -12.59 0.27
C PHE A 44 13.52 -11.44 0.19
N LEU A 45 14.37 -11.42 -0.84
CA LEU A 45 15.35 -10.35 -1.04
C LEU A 45 14.82 -9.22 -1.94
N THR A 46 13.53 -9.21 -2.28
CA THR A 46 12.91 -8.07 -2.96
C THR A 46 12.93 -6.83 -2.05
N SER A 47 13.44 -5.73 -2.57
CA SER A 47 13.33 -4.40 -1.94
C SER A 47 12.38 -3.48 -2.70
N LYS A 48 11.56 -4.05 -3.60
CA LYS A 48 10.64 -3.28 -4.43
C LYS A 48 9.39 -2.95 -3.63
N GLU A 49 9.11 -1.65 -3.54
CA GLU A 49 7.91 -1.12 -2.93
C GLU A 49 7.02 -0.45 -3.98
N ILE A 50 5.71 -0.51 -3.77
CA ILE A 50 4.73 0.14 -4.65
C ILE A 50 3.78 0.96 -3.80
N TYR A 51 3.77 2.26 -4.08
CA TYR A 51 2.89 3.22 -3.44
C TYR A 51 1.78 3.64 -4.41
N PHE A 52 0.53 3.49 -4.00
CA PHE A 52 -0.61 4.07 -4.72
C PHE A 52 -0.94 5.42 -4.12
N ILE A 53 -0.70 6.49 -4.87
CA ILE A 53 -0.96 7.87 -4.44
C ILE A 53 -2.25 8.37 -5.09
N ASN A 54 -3.31 8.52 -4.31
CA ASN A 54 -4.55 9.14 -4.76
C ASN A 54 -4.52 10.64 -4.44
N ILE A 55 -4.24 11.44 -5.47
CA ILE A 55 -4.10 12.90 -5.36
C ILE A 55 -5.44 13.55 -4.96
N ASP A 56 -6.54 13.13 -5.57
CA ASP A 56 -7.87 13.74 -5.33
C ASP A 56 -8.35 13.50 -3.90
N LYS A 57 -8.10 12.29 -3.37
CA LYS A 57 -8.47 11.91 -2.00
C LYS A 57 -7.39 12.24 -0.97
N LYS A 58 -6.21 12.71 -1.38
CA LYS A 58 -5.04 12.96 -0.51
C LYS A 58 -4.68 11.77 0.39
N ILE A 59 -4.68 10.56 -0.20
CA ILE A 59 -4.35 9.31 0.48
C ILE A 59 -3.20 8.61 -0.25
N ILE A 60 -2.30 8.01 0.52
CA ILE A 60 -1.33 7.03 0.06
C ILE A 60 -1.74 5.66 0.59
N PHE A 61 -1.78 4.67 -0.28
CA PHE A 61 -1.99 3.27 0.08
C PHE A 61 -0.70 2.50 -0.21
N HIS A 62 -0.20 1.78 0.79
CA HIS A 62 1.04 1.01 0.70
C HIS A 62 0.84 -0.39 1.31
N MET A 63 0.81 -1.41 0.46
CA MET A 63 0.80 -2.81 0.90
C MET A 63 2.25 -3.31 0.87
N TYR A 64 2.73 -3.88 1.98
CA TYR A 64 4.10 -4.33 2.12
C TYR A 64 4.26 -5.79 1.70
N ASP A 65 3.32 -6.64 2.13
CA ASP A 65 3.28 -8.07 1.86
C ASP A 65 1.85 -8.62 2.10
N ASP A 66 1.69 -9.94 2.26
CA ASP A 66 0.40 -10.59 2.51
C ASP A 66 -0.14 -10.41 3.94
N ARG A 67 0.63 -9.82 4.85
CA ARG A 67 0.29 -9.63 6.27
C ARG A 67 -0.35 -8.28 6.54
N GLY A 68 -0.03 -7.24 5.77
CA GLY A 68 -0.49 -5.91 6.10
C GLY A 68 -0.24 -4.82 5.06
N LEU A 69 -0.82 -3.65 5.35
CA LEU A 69 -0.74 -2.43 4.56
C LEU A 69 -0.94 -1.21 5.46
N ASP A 70 -0.46 -0.07 4.99
CA ASP A 70 -0.75 1.24 5.58
C ASP A 70 -1.59 2.12 4.64
N ILE A 71 -2.45 2.91 5.26
CA ILE A 71 -3.21 3.98 4.61
C ILE A 71 -2.84 5.29 5.30
N ILE A 72 -2.22 6.18 4.54
CA ILE A 72 -1.58 7.39 5.08
C ILE A 72 -2.30 8.60 4.49
N SER A 73 -2.60 9.56 5.36
CA SER A 73 -3.04 10.90 4.97
C SER A 73 -2.50 11.92 5.98
N ALA A 74 -2.26 13.14 5.51
CA ALA A 74 -1.94 14.26 6.39
C ALA A 74 -3.17 14.78 7.17
N ASP A 75 -4.38 14.45 6.69
CA ASP A 75 -5.63 14.84 7.33
C ASP A 75 -6.29 13.64 8.00
N LYS A 76 -6.53 13.75 9.31
CA LYS A 76 -7.22 12.74 10.11
C LYS A 76 -8.62 12.45 9.59
N GLU A 77 -9.35 13.49 9.17
CA GLU A 77 -10.76 13.33 8.76
C GLU A 77 -10.87 12.56 7.45
N THR A 78 -9.85 12.63 6.60
CA THR A 78 -9.71 11.79 5.40
C THR A 78 -9.60 10.29 5.75
N LEU A 79 -8.95 9.93 6.87
CA LEU A 79 -8.82 8.53 7.32
C LEU A 79 -10.01 8.05 8.16
N ARG A 80 -10.77 8.95 8.79
CA ARG A 80 -11.84 8.60 9.74
C ARG A 80 -12.89 7.63 9.15
N PRO A 81 -13.38 7.77 7.90
CA PRO A 81 -14.31 6.80 7.32
C PRO A 81 -13.70 5.41 7.17
N ILE A 82 -12.42 5.34 6.80
CA ILE A 82 -11.68 4.08 6.61
C ILE A 82 -11.46 3.41 7.96
N TYR A 83 -11.00 4.16 8.96
CA TYR A 83 -10.84 3.70 10.33
C TYR A 83 -12.14 3.11 10.88
N LYS A 84 -13.28 3.79 10.69
CA LYS A 84 -14.59 3.28 11.13
C LYS A 84 -15.01 2.00 10.39
N ALA A 85 -14.82 1.95 9.07
CA ALA A 85 -15.27 0.83 8.25
C ALA A 85 -14.39 -0.43 8.43
N HIS A 86 -13.09 -0.26 8.68
CA HIS A 86 -12.10 -1.34 8.75
C HIS A 86 -11.47 -1.47 10.15
N ASN A 87 -12.13 -0.98 11.20
CA ASN A 87 -11.60 -1.02 12.56
C ASN A 87 -11.21 -2.44 13.02
N ASN A 88 -11.94 -3.45 12.56
CA ASN A 88 -11.67 -4.86 12.86
C ASN A 88 -10.41 -5.42 12.19
N TRP A 89 -9.83 -4.70 11.22
CA TRP A 89 -8.57 -5.10 10.56
C TRP A 89 -7.34 -4.63 11.33
N ILE A 90 -7.51 -3.71 12.28
CA ILE A 90 -6.43 -3.21 13.12
C ILE A 90 -5.99 -4.32 14.08
N LEU A 91 -4.69 -4.61 14.10
CA LEU A 91 -4.10 -5.58 15.01
C LEU A 91 -4.16 -5.08 16.46
N ASP A 92 -4.39 -5.98 17.41
CA ASP A 92 -4.58 -5.62 18.82
C ASP A 92 -3.38 -4.87 19.41
N TYR A 93 -2.16 -5.14 18.92
CA TYR A 93 -0.96 -4.46 19.37
C TYR A 93 -0.89 -2.99 18.91
N ASP A 94 -1.44 -2.66 17.73
CA ASP A 94 -1.49 -1.31 17.16
C ASP A 94 -2.72 -0.51 17.63
N ARG A 95 -3.81 -1.23 17.95
CA ARG A 95 -5.13 -0.67 18.21
C ARG A 95 -5.13 0.52 19.16
N LYS A 96 -4.50 0.38 20.33
CA LYS A 96 -4.43 1.47 21.33
C LYS A 96 -3.78 2.75 20.79
N GLN A 97 -2.75 2.61 19.96
CA GLN A 97 -2.04 3.76 19.39
C GLN A 97 -2.87 4.41 18.29
N ILE A 98 -3.53 3.62 17.46
CA ILE A 98 -4.39 4.10 16.36
C ILE A 98 -5.66 4.76 16.93
N ASP A 99 -6.33 4.13 17.90
CA ASP A 99 -7.55 4.67 18.51
C ASP A 99 -7.32 6.07 19.10
N LYS A 100 -6.18 6.27 19.78
CA LYS A 100 -5.75 7.58 20.31
C LYS A 100 -5.63 8.67 19.24
N GLN A 101 -5.34 8.32 17.98
CA GLN A 101 -5.33 9.31 16.90
C GLN A 101 -6.74 9.76 16.55
N PHE A 102 -7.75 8.88 16.68
CA PHE A 102 -9.13 9.12 16.25
C PHE A 102 -10.09 9.57 17.36
N GLU A 103 -9.66 9.49 18.61
CA GLU A 103 -10.21 10.23 19.75
C GLU A 103 -10.28 11.76 19.49
#